data_AF-N2A077-F1
#
_entry.id   AF-N2A077-F1
#
_cell.length_a   1.000
_cell.length_b   1.000
_cell.length_c   1.000
_cell.angle_alpha   90.00
_cell.angle_beta   90.00
_cell.angle_gamma   90.00
#
_symmetry.space_group_name_H-M   'P 1'
#
loop_
_entity.id
_entity.type
_entity.pdbx_description
1 polymer ?
#
loop_
_entity_poly.entity_id
_entity_poly.type
_entity_poly.pdbx_seq_one_letter_code
_entity_poly.pdbx_strand_id
1 'polypeptide(L)'
;MAKSNICYHNVRLNLDNEQHCRIHKVLAELNTEIHKSVNQFIVDAVDYYIRSLNDESLVKGAGEQKKEAGYITREDLDGIRSELKNEVKSEIIMLLGAALGAGTVRVAEGATGRGGMDIKETETAGDTKETEDPTMMELVDGWG
;
A
#
# COMPACT_ATOMS: atom_id res chain seq x y z
N MET A 1 -21.86 14.86 43.39
CA MET A 1 -21.98 14.08 42.14
C MET A 1 -20.60 14.00 41.50
N ALA A 2 -20.08 12.80 41.27
CA ALA A 2 -18.80 12.64 40.56
C ALA A 2 -18.97 13.12 39.11
N LYS A 3 -18.02 13.91 38.60
CA LYS A 3 -18.02 14.34 37.21
C LYS A 3 -17.78 13.10 36.33
N SER A 4 -18.68 12.82 35.38
CA SER A 4 -18.64 11.63 34.53
C SER A 4 -17.43 11.53 33.59
N ASN A 5 -16.65 12.60 33.48
CA ASN A 5 -15.49 12.71 32.59
C ASN A 5 -14.13 12.57 33.30
N ILE A 6 -14.10 12.20 34.57
CA ILE A 6 -12.85 12.04 35.34
C ILE A 6 -12.74 10.59 35.82
N CYS A 7 -11.68 9.90 35.37
CA CYS A 7 -11.29 8.58 35.84
C CYS A 7 -10.03 8.68 36.69
N TYR A 8 -9.93 7.88 37.75
CA TYR A 8 -8.76 7.83 38.63
C TYR A 8 -8.07 6.47 38.51
N HIS A 9 -6.76 6.50 38.27
CA HIS A 9 -5.89 5.32 38.31
C HIS A 9 -4.84 5.51 39.41
N ASN A 10 -4.58 4.46 40.20
CA ASN A 10 -3.61 4.48 41.29
C ASN A 10 -2.47 3.49 41.01
N VAL A 11 -1.24 3.87 41.35
CA VAL A 11 -0.04 3.04 41.19
C VAL A 11 0.65 2.86 42.54
N ARG A 12 0.98 1.61 42.90
CA ARG A 12 1.73 1.29 44.11
C ARG A 12 3.21 1.07 43.76
N LEU A 13 4.09 1.84 44.41
CA LEU A 13 5.54 1.71 44.27
C LEU A 13 6.13 0.90 45.43
N ASN A 14 7.18 0.13 45.16
CA ASN A 14 7.92 -0.63 46.17
C ASN A 14 9.34 -0.06 46.21
N LEU A 15 9.74 0.57 47.31
CA LEU A 15 11.04 1.26 47.38
C LEU A 15 12.24 0.31 47.42
N ASP A 16 12.02 -0.97 47.72
CA ASP A 16 13.06 -2.00 47.62
C ASP A 16 13.37 -2.38 46.15
N ASN A 17 12.45 -2.09 45.23
CA ASN A 17 12.68 -2.29 43.81
C ASN A 17 13.34 -1.04 43.22
N GLU A 18 14.52 -1.22 42.62
CA GLU A 18 15.32 -0.12 42.07
C GLU A 18 14.55 0.70 41.01
N GLN A 19 13.77 0.05 40.14
CA GLN A 19 12.97 0.74 39.13
C GLN A 19 11.90 1.63 39.78
N HIS A 20 11.20 1.11 40.78
CA HIS A 20 10.14 1.85 41.48
C HIS A 20 10.74 2.99 42.32
N CYS A 21 11.94 2.80 42.88
CA CYS A 21 12.69 3.85 43.58
C CYS A 21 13.06 4.99 42.62
N ARG A 22 13.57 4.69 41.42
CA ARG A 22 13.85 5.70 40.39
C ARG A 22 12.59 6.47 39.99
N ILE A 23 11.47 5.77 39.78
CA ILE A 23 10.19 6.40 39.47
C ILE A 23 9.74 7.31 40.62
N HIS A 24 9.81 6.83 41.87
CA HIS A 24 9.41 7.62 43.04
C HIS A 24 10.22 8.92 43.14
N LYS A 25 11.54 8.85 42.97
CA LYS A 25 12.40 10.04 43.01
C LYS A 25 11.97 11.10 42.00
N VAL A 26 11.73 10.69 40.75
CA VAL A 26 11.28 11.61 39.69
C VAL A 26 9.90 12.20 40.00
N LEU A 27 8.96 11.42 40.50
CA LEU A 27 7.61 11.92 40.81
C LEU A 27 7.59 12.83 42.04
N ALA A 28 8.46 12.60 43.02
CA ALA A 28 8.57 13.40 44.24
C ALA A 28 9.32 14.72 44.00
N GLU A 29 10.36 14.70 43.18
CA GLU A 29 11.25 15.84 42.89
C GLU A 29 11.06 16.36 41.45
N LEU A 30 9.85 16.22 40.90
CA LEU A 30 9.59 16.60 39.51
C LEU A 30 9.85 18.10 39.30
N ASN A 31 10.65 18.44 38.29
CA ASN A 31 10.89 19.82 37.94
C ASN A 31 9.62 20.44 37.31
N THR A 32 8.94 21.29 38.08
CA THR A 32 7.70 21.95 37.67
C THR A 32 7.88 23.10 36.69
N GLU A 33 9.12 23.54 36.43
CA GLU A 33 9.43 24.53 35.39
C GLU A 33 9.34 23.91 33.99
N ILE A 34 9.64 22.62 33.88
CA ILE A 34 9.58 21.86 32.62
C ILE A 34 8.21 21.21 32.47
N HIS A 35 7.69 20.59 33.53
CA HIS A 35 6.41 19.88 33.49
C HIS A 35 5.36 20.56 34.36
N LYS A 36 4.18 20.82 33.78
CA LYS A 36 3.09 21.54 34.46
C LYS A 36 2.61 20.88 35.76
N SER A 37 2.62 19.54 35.82
CA SER A 37 2.26 18.78 37.02
C SER A 37 2.72 17.33 36.90
N VAL A 38 2.78 16.62 38.03
CA VAL A 38 3.03 15.17 38.07
C VAL A 38 2.01 14.39 37.24
N ASN A 39 0.73 14.80 37.28
CA ASN A 39 -0.32 14.14 36.50
C ASN A 39 -0.06 14.29 34.99
N GLN A 40 0.30 15.49 34.53
CA GLN A 40 0.62 15.72 33.12
C GLN A 40 1.84 14.90 32.69
N PHE A 41 2.89 14.89 33.52
CA PHE A 41 4.09 14.09 33.25
C PHE A 41 3.78 12.59 33.08
N ILE A 42 2.94 12.03 33.97
CA ILE A 42 2.53 10.62 33.87
C ILE A 42 1.74 10.36 32.59
N VAL A 43 0.80 11.25 32.24
CA VAL A 43 0.00 11.13 31.01
C VAL A 43 0.91 11.16 29.77
N ASP A 44 1.82 12.13 29.69
CA ASP A 44 2.74 12.29 28.55
C ASP A 44 3.68 11.08 28.40
N ALA A 45 4.20 10.55 29.52
CA ALA A 45 5.08 9.39 29.52
C ALA A 45 4.36 8.11 29.07
N VAL A 46 3.11 7.91 29.51
CA VAL A 46 2.29 6.76 29.10
C VAL A 46 1.88 6.89 27.63
N ASP A 47 1.48 8.08 27.18
CA ASP A 47 1.15 8.34 25.76
C ASP A 47 2.35 8.06 24.85
N TYR A 48 3.53 8.54 25.23
CA TYR A 48 4.77 8.29 24.49
C TYR A 48 5.05 6.78 24.37
N TYR A 49 4.92 6.04 25.47
CA TYR A 49 5.14 4.59 25.47
C TYR A 49 4.12 3.86 24.57
N ILE A 50 2.85 4.23 24.63
CA ILE A 50 1.79 3.66 23.79
C ILE A 50 2.11 3.87 22.31
N ARG A 51 2.44 5.10 21.92
CA ARG A 51 2.79 5.48 20.54
C ARG A 51 4.03 4.76 20.04
N SER A 52 5.00 4.47 20.91
CA SER A 52 6.21 3.72 20.55
C SER A 52 5.93 2.25 20.20
N LEU A 53 4.80 1.69 20.64
CA LEU A 53 4.40 0.29 20.45
C LEU A 53 3.29 0.11 19.41
N ASN A 54 3.09 1.11 18.54
CA ASN A 54 2.11 1.12 17.44
C ASN A 54 0.65 0.87 17.88
N ASP A 55 0.27 1.29 19.10
CA ASP A 55 -1.07 1.26 19.75
C ASP A 55 -1.77 -0.12 19.85
N GLU A 56 -1.64 -0.97 18.84
CA GLU A 56 -2.37 -2.23 18.65
C GLU A 56 -1.83 -3.40 19.48
N SER A 57 -0.63 -3.29 20.05
CA SER A 57 -0.04 -4.38 20.81
C SER A 57 -0.43 -4.38 22.30
N LEU A 58 -0.93 -3.25 22.83
CA LEU A 58 -1.08 -3.04 24.28
C LEU A 58 -2.50 -3.31 24.80
N VAL A 59 -3.50 -3.36 23.92
CA VAL A 59 -4.91 -3.58 24.28
C VAL A 59 -5.36 -4.97 23.79
N LYS A 60 -6.03 -5.71 24.67
CA LYS A 60 -6.63 -7.01 24.31
C LYS A 60 -7.64 -6.81 23.18
N GLY A 61 -7.46 -7.53 22.06
CA GLY A 61 -8.32 -7.45 20.86
C GLY A 61 -7.75 -6.63 19.70
N ALA A 62 -6.70 -5.82 19.92
CA ALA A 62 -6.12 -5.03 18.83
C ALA A 62 -5.17 -5.83 17.91
N GLY A 63 -4.80 -7.06 18.29
CA GLY A 63 -4.11 -8.02 17.41
C GLY A 63 -5.02 -8.84 16.48
N GLU A 64 -6.35 -8.72 16.60
CA GLU A 64 -7.29 -9.50 15.77
C GLU A 64 -7.58 -8.84 14.41
N GLN A 65 -7.26 -7.55 14.24
CA GLN A 65 -7.57 -6.80 13.02
C GLN A 65 -6.50 -6.90 11.90
N LYS A 66 -5.35 -7.56 12.13
CA LYS A 66 -4.31 -7.78 11.10
C LYS A 66 -4.26 -9.21 10.57
N LYS A 67 -5.42 -9.84 10.36
CA LYS A 67 -5.55 -11.02 9.48
C LYS A 67 -6.14 -10.69 8.10
N GLU A 68 -6.23 -9.41 7.73
CA GLU A 68 -6.72 -9.01 6.39
C GLU A 68 -5.62 -8.57 5.40
N ALA A 69 -4.34 -8.69 5.75
CA ALA A 69 -3.33 -8.88 4.70
C ALA A 69 -3.34 -10.37 4.34
N GLY A 70 -4.32 -10.79 3.53
CA GLY A 70 -4.43 -12.17 3.05
C GLY A 70 -3.11 -12.58 2.38
N TYR A 71 -2.44 -13.58 2.94
CA TYR A 71 -1.24 -14.13 2.34
C TYR A 71 -1.60 -14.79 1.02
N ILE A 72 -0.91 -14.41 -0.06
CA ILE A 72 -1.01 -15.07 -1.36
C ILE A 72 -0.25 -16.39 -1.25
N THR A 73 -0.93 -17.51 -1.49
CA THR A 73 -0.30 -18.84 -1.53
C THR A 73 0.40 -19.07 -2.88
N ARG A 74 1.25 -20.10 -2.99
CA ARG A 74 1.90 -20.42 -4.27
C ARG A 74 0.88 -20.83 -5.33
N GLU A 75 -0.16 -21.50 -4.89
CA GLU A 75 -1.29 -21.94 -5.70
C GLU A 75 -2.06 -20.73 -6.26
N ASP A 76 -2.29 -19.70 -5.44
CA ASP A 76 -2.91 -18.43 -5.88
C ASP A 76 -2.05 -17.73 -6.95
N LEU A 77 -0.72 -17.71 -6.73
CA LEU A 77 0.23 -17.09 -7.67
C LEU A 77 0.30 -17.86 -9.00
N ASP A 78 0.27 -19.19 -8.96
CA ASP A 78 0.20 -20.03 -10.15
C ASP A 78 -1.13 -19.87 -10.90
N GLY A 79 -2.24 -19.68 -10.16
CA GLY A 79 -3.54 -19.32 -10.72
C GLY A 79 -3.49 -18.02 -11.51
N ILE A 80 -3.03 -16.94 -10.87
CA ILE A 80 -2.85 -15.63 -11.50
C ILE A 80 -1.95 -15.71 -12.74
N ARG A 81 -0.84 -16.45 -12.65
CA ARG A 81 0.08 -16.64 -13.78
C ARG A 81 -0.58 -17.36 -14.96
N SER A 82 -1.40 -18.37 -14.68
CA SER A 82 -2.10 -19.12 -15.71
C SER A 82 -3.21 -18.29 -16.36
N GLU A 83 -3.95 -17.52 -15.58
CA GLU A 83 -4.98 -16.59 -16.07
C GLU A 83 -4.37 -15.55 -17.02
N LEU A 84 -3.31 -14.86 -16.57
CA LEU A 84 -2.61 -13.87 -17.39
C LEU A 84 -2.08 -14.48 -18.70
N LYS A 85 -1.51 -15.70 -18.64
CA LYS A 85 -1.02 -16.40 -19.83
C LYS A 85 -2.13 -16.70 -20.82
N ASN A 86 -3.33 -17.03 -20.35
CA ASN A 86 -4.46 -17.36 -21.22
C ASN A 86 -5.06 -16.10 -21.83
N GLU A 87 -5.14 -15.01 -21.07
CA GLU A 87 -5.60 -13.71 -21.57
C GLU A 87 -4.70 -13.20 -22.69
N VAL A 88 -3.39 -13.16 -22.46
CA VAL A 88 -2.40 -12.76 -23.48
C VAL A 88 -2.48 -13.64 -24.74
N LYS A 89 -2.63 -14.95 -24.58
CA LYS A 89 -2.83 -15.85 -25.73
C LYS A 89 -4.09 -15.52 -26.51
N SER A 90 -5.20 -15.25 -25.81
CA SER A 90 -6.48 -14.89 -26.43
C SER A 90 -6.35 -13.60 -27.23
N GLU A 91 -5.73 -12.58 -26.66
CA GLU A 91 -5.48 -11.30 -27.34
C GLU A 91 -4.62 -11.47 -28.60
N ILE A 92 -3.53 -12.24 -28.51
CA ILE A 92 -2.68 -12.53 -29.66
C ILE A 92 -3.47 -13.26 -30.77
N ILE A 93 -4.31 -14.22 -30.42
CA ILE A 93 -5.16 -14.92 -31.39
C ILE A 93 -6.13 -13.95 -32.07
N MET A 94 -6.75 -13.04 -31.32
CA MET A 94 -7.64 -12.02 -31.89
C MET A 94 -6.90 -11.08 -32.83
N LEU A 95 -5.72 -10.60 -32.44
CA LEU A 95 -4.89 -9.71 -33.26
C LEU A 95 -4.42 -10.40 -34.55
N LEU A 96 -3.95 -11.64 -34.46
CA LEU A 96 -3.56 -12.43 -35.63
C LEU A 96 -4.75 -12.76 -36.52
N GLY A 97 -5.90 -13.10 -35.94
CA GLY A 97 -7.14 -13.34 -36.67
C GLY A 97 -7.63 -12.10 -37.43
N ALA A 98 -7.53 -10.92 -36.82
CA ALA A 98 -7.85 -9.65 -37.47
C ALA A 98 -6.87 -9.34 -38.62
N ALA A 99 -5.57 -9.53 -38.41
CA ALA A 99 -4.55 -9.32 -39.43
C ALA A 99 -4.69 -10.28 -40.62
N LEU A 100 -5.01 -11.55 -40.38
CA LEU A 100 -5.21 -12.56 -41.41
C LEU A 100 -6.58 -12.43 -42.10
N GLY A 101 -7.63 -12.05 -41.36
CA GLY A 101 -8.97 -11.81 -41.91
C GLY A 101 -9.03 -10.58 -42.83
N ALA A 102 -8.18 -9.58 -42.59
CA ALA A 102 -7.94 -8.49 -43.54
C ALA A 102 -7.24 -8.96 -44.85
N GLY A 103 -6.60 -10.13 -44.83
CA GLY A 103 -5.84 -10.70 -45.95
C GLY A 103 -6.62 -11.64 -46.88
N THR A 104 -7.86 -12.03 -46.58
CA THR A 104 -8.58 -13.05 -47.39
C THR A 104 -9.87 -12.58 -48.06
N VAL A 105 -10.23 -11.30 -48.01
CA VAL A 105 -11.36 -10.79 -48.82
C VAL A 105 -10.82 -10.09 -50.06
N ARG A 106 -10.31 -10.84 -51.05
CA ARG A 106 -10.44 -10.57 -52.50
C ARG A 106 -10.21 -11.87 -53.26
N VAL A 107 -11.29 -12.50 -53.74
CA VAL A 107 -11.51 -12.96 -55.13
C VAL A 107 -12.91 -13.59 -55.17
N ALA A 108 -13.89 -12.84 -55.65
CA ALA A 108 -15.00 -13.30 -56.47
C ALA A 108 -15.67 -12.07 -57.09
N GLU A 109 -15.65 -12.04 -58.42
CA GLU A 109 -15.92 -10.90 -59.28
C GLU A 109 -17.40 -10.76 -59.63
N GLY A 110 -17.87 -9.52 -59.78
CA GLY A 110 -18.98 -9.19 -60.68
C GLY A 110 -20.27 -8.66 -60.05
N ALA A 111 -20.40 -7.32 -59.98
CA ALA A 111 -21.56 -6.57 -60.50
C ALA A 111 -21.54 -5.10 -60.01
N THR A 112 -21.17 -4.22 -60.93
CA THR A 112 -21.84 -2.93 -61.20
C THR A 112 -22.26 -2.04 -60.01
N GLY A 113 -21.52 -0.94 -59.83
CA GLY A 113 -22.16 0.36 -59.56
C GLY A 113 -21.72 1.12 -58.31
N ARG A 114 -20.89 2.15 -58.57
CA ARG A 114 -21.16 3.55 -58.21
C ARG A 114 -20.88 4.02 -56.75
N GLY A 115 -19.79 4.78 -56.63
CA GLY A 115 -19.58 5.88 -55.67
C GLY A 115 -18.96 5.45 -54.34
N GLY A 116 -17.88 6.05 -53.85
CA GLY A 116 -17.09 7.19 -54.27
C GLY A 116 -16.16 7.59 -53.13
N MET A 117 -15.14 8.36 -53.49
CA MET A 117 -14.29 9.22 -52.66
C MET A 117 -13.11 8.56 -51.93
N ASP A 118 -11.96 8.87 -52.51
CA ASP A 118 -10.58 8.75 -52.03
C ASP A 118 -10.34 9.19 -50.57
N ILE A 119 -9.44 8.47 -49.88
CA ILE A 119 -8.54 9.12 -48.93
C ILE A 119 -7.09 8.77 -49.31
N LYS A 120 -6.40 9.87 -49.61
CA LYS A 120 -5.04 10.07 -50.05
C LYS A 120 -4.02 9.64 -48.99
N GLU A 121 -2.97 8.98 -49.45
CA GLU A 121 -1.73 8.68 -48.71
C GLU A 121 -1.11 9.95 -48.13
N THR A 122 -0.50 9.85 -46.95
CA THR A 122 0.64 10.70 -46.61
C THR A 122 1.60 9.91 -45.72
N GLU A 123 2.87 10.17 -45.98
CA GLU A 123 4.01 9.31 -45.80
C GLU A 123 4.56 9.26 -44.37
N THR A 124 5.40 8.24 -44.18
CA THR A 124 6.32 7.94 -43.08
C THR A 124 7.14 9.13 -42.55
N ALA A 125 7.30 9.23 -41.23
CA ALA A 125 8.57 9.60 -40.57
C ALA A 125 8.53 9.19 -39.09
N GLY A 126 9.57 8.50 -38.63
CA GLY A 126 9.67 8.01 -37.25
C GLY A 126 10.02 9.10 -36.23
N ASP A 127 9.72 8.80 -34.97
CA ASP A 127 10.56 9.20 -33.84
C ASP A 127 10.28 8.24 -32.68
N THR A 128 11.26 7.40 -32.36
CA THR A 128 11.26 6.52 -31.19
C THR A 128 11.58 7.41 -29.99
N LYS A 129 10.57 7.79 -29.22
CA LYS A 129 10.79 8.26 -27.84
C LYS A 129 10.28 7.21 -26.88
N GLU A 130 11.19 6.32 -26.53
CA GLU A 130 11.14 5.60 -25.26
C GLU A 130 11.16 6.67 -24.17
N THR A 131 10.00 6.95 -23.58
CA THR A 131 9.91 7.74 -22.36
C THR A 131 10.45 6.89 -21.22
N GLU A 132 11.70 7.15 -20.84
CA GLU A 132 12.33 6.64 -19.63
C GLU A 132 11.46 7.05 -18.42
N ASP A 133 10.75 6.08 -17.84
CA ASP A 133 9.97 6.28 -16.63
C ASP A 133 10.95 6.47 -15.45
N PRO A 134 11.01 7.66 -14.83
CA PRO A 134 11.97 7.98 -13.77
C PRO A 134 11.82 7.10 -12.53
N THR A 135 10.68 6.44 -12.38
CA THR A 135 10.40 5.51 -11.27
C THR A 135 11.20 4.21 -11.39
N MET A 136 11.58 3.82 -12.61
CA MET A 136 12.28 2.56 -12.88
C MET A 136 13.79 2.64 -12.60
N MET A 137 14.38 3.84 -12.63
CA MET A 137 15.82 4.01 -12.33
C MET A 137 16.11 3.92 -10.83
N GLU A 138 15.22 4.38 -9.95
CA GLU A 138 15.45 4.39 -8.49
C GLU A 138 15.50 2.98 -7.87
N LEU A 139 14.86 2.00 -8.51
CA LEU A 139 14.81 0.62 -8.00
C LEU A 139 16.10 -0.18 -8.28
N VAL A 140 16.93 0.25 -9.23
CA VAL A 140 18.15 -0.47 -9.62
C VAL A 140 19.33 -0.18 -8.68
N ASP A 141 19.33 0.99 -8.03
CA ASP A 141 20.44 1.46 -7.19
C ASP A 141 20.50 0.79 -5.81
N GLY A 142 19.44 0.05 -5.41
CA GLY A 142 19.36 -0.63 -4.11
C GLY A 142 19.96 -2.04 -4.05
N TRP A 143 20.56 -2.53 -5.13
CA TRP A 143 21.06 -3.91 -5.26
C TRP A 143 22.59 -3.97 -5.48
N GLY A 144 23.32 -3.05 -4.84
CA GLY A 144 24.80 -3.02 -4.81
C GLY A 144 25.34 -3.11 -3.39
#